data_AF-A0A2S8CH28-F1
#
_entry.id   AF-A0A2S8CH28-F1
#
_cell.length_a   1.000
_cell.length_b   1.000
_cell.length_c   1.000
_cell.angle_alpha   90.00
_cell.angle_beta   90.00
_cell.angle_gamma   90.00
#
_symmetry.space_group_name_H-M   'P 1'
#
loop_
_entity.id
_entity.type
_entity.pdbx_description
1 polymer ?
#
loop_
_entity_poly.entity_id
_entity_poly.type
_entity_poly.pdbx_seq_one_letter_code
_entity_poly.pdbx_strand_id
1 'polypeptide(L)' 'MRDKRTKQRAITKAITVFIGGLLFAAYLEWQHSMTVATIGFVLFGALLSYLVYKTNRPN' A
#
# COMPACT_ATOMS: atom_id res chain seq x y z
N MET A 1 -17.90 14.84 -13.76
CA MET A 1 -16.49 15.21 -13.52
C MET A 1 -16.01 15.01 -12.07
N ARG A 2 -16.89 15.05 -11.05
CA ARG A 2 -16.53 14.85 -9.63
C ARG A 2 -15.99 13.44 -9.33
N ASP A 3 -16.57 12.38 -9.92
CA ASP A 3 -16.14 10.99 -9.69
C ASP A 3 -14.74 10.64 -10.17
N LYS A 4 -14.27 11.25 -11.28
CA LYS A 4 -12.90 11.02 -11.77
C LYS A 4 -11.87 11.52 -10.76
N ARG A 5 -12.08 12.68 -10.13
CA ARG A 5 -11.17 13.24 -9.13
C ARG A 5 -11.21 12.42 -7.82
N THR A 6 -12.39 11.96 -7.40
CA THR A 6 -12.53 11.12 -6.20
C THR A 6 -11.84 9.76 -6.39
N LYS A 7 -12.02 9.13 -7.56
CA LYS A 7 -11.31 7.88 -7.93
C LYS A 7 -9.80 8.08 -8.00
N GLN A 8 -9.31 9.15 -8.62
CA GLN A 8 -7.88 9.46 -8.65
C GLN A 8 -7.29 9.64 -7.25
N ARG A 9 -7.96 10.39 -6.36
CA ARG A 9 -7.51 10.55 -4.98
C ARG A 9 -7.45 9.23 -4.22
N ALA A 10 -8.42 8.33 -4.40
CA ALA A 10 -8.41 7.00 -3.79
C ALA A 10 -7.23 6.15 -4.30
N ILE A 11 -6.95 6.20 -5.60
CA ILE A 11 -5.79 5.50 -6.21
C ILE A 11 -4.48 6.07 -5.65
N THR A 12 -4.32 7.39 -5.61
CA THR A 12 -3.11 8.03 -5.09
C THR A 12 -2.86 7.62 -3.64
N LYS A 13 -3.89 7.66 -2.78
CA LYS A 13 -3.77 7.22 -1.38
C LYS A 13 -3.36 5.75 -1.27
N ALA A 14 -3.95 4.87 -2.08
CA ALA A 14 -3.62 3.45 -2.08
C ALA A 14 -2.18 3.20 -2.54
N ILE A 15 -1.70 3.94 -3.55
CA ILE A 15 -0.32 3.87 -4.03
C ILE A 15 0.64 4.37 -2.94
N THR A 16 0.34 5.49 -2.28
CA THR A 16 1.18 6.01 -1.19
C THR A 16 1.34 5.00 -0.06
N VAL A 17 0.24 4.33 0.32
CA VAL A 17 0.27 3.28 1.36
C VAL A 17 1.07 2.06 0.89
N PHE A 18 0.93 1.66 -0.37
CA PHE A 18 1.68 0.55 -0.94
C PHE A 18 3.20 0.83 -0.97
N ILE A 19 3.59 2.00 -1.47
CA ILE A 19 5.00 2.43 -1.52
C ILE A 19 5.58 2.52 -0.10
N GLY A 20 4.82 3.08 0.85
CA GLY A 20 5.24 3.12 2.25
C GLY A 20 5.49 1.72 2.83
N GLY A 21 4.62 0.75 2.54
CA GLY A 21 4.80 -0.64 2.93
C GLY A 21 6.02 -1.30 2.28
N LEU A 22 6.27 -1.04 1.00
CA LEU A 22 7.46 -1.53 0.29
C LEU A 22 8.77 -0.99 0.87
N LEU A 23 8.83 0.33 1.14
CA LEU A 23 10.01 0.95 1.75
C LEU A 23 10.27 0.42 3.16
N PHE A 24 9.21 0.19 3.93
CA PHE A 24 9.31 -0.40 5.25
C PHE A 24 9.79 -1.85 5.21
N ALA A 25 9.28 -2.66 4.28
CA ALA A 25 9.72 -4.03 4.08
C ALA A 25 11.21 -4.08 3.68
N ALA A 26 11.63 -3.22 2.74
CA ALA A 26 13.03 -3.12 2.31
C ALA A 26 13.96 -2.69 3.46
N TYR A 27 13.51 -1.77 4.31
CA TYR A 27 14.26 -1.37 5.51
C TYR A 27 14.43 -2.53 6.48
N LEU A 28 13.37 -3.30 6.74
CA LEU A 28 13.44 -4.48 7.60
C LEU A 28 14.34 -5.58 7.03
N GLU A 29 14.30 -5.79 5.71
CA GLU A 29 15.19 -6.74 5.04
C GLU A 29 16.65 -6.35 5.23
N TRP A 30 16.96 -5.07 5.04
CA TRP A 30 18.31 -4.54 5.22
C TRP A 30 18.81 -4.73 6.66
N GLN A 31 17.96 -4.47 7.67
CA GLN A 31 18.35 -4.51 9.08
C GLN A 31 18.42 -5.93 9.65
N HIS A 32 17.53 -6.83 9.21
CA HIS A 32 17.33 -8.13 9.86
C HIS A 32 17.65 -9.33 8.97
N SER A 33 17.93 -9.14 7.68
CA SER A 33 18.24 -10.21 6.72
C SER A 33 17.19 -11.34 6.73
N MET A 34 15.93 -11.01 7.06
CA MET A 34 14.81 -11.95 7.17
C MET A 34 13.88 -11.85 5.96
N THR A 35 14.29 -12.45 4.83
CA THR A 35 13.54 -12.41 3.57
C THR A 35 12.08 -12.88 3.69
N VAL A 36 11.81 -13.85 4.57
CA VAL A 36 10.44 -14.34 4.84
C VAL A 36 9.56 -13.24 5.46
N ALA A 37 10.11 -12.47 6.40
CA ALA A 37 9.40 -11.35 7.00
C ALA A 37 9.15 -10.25 5.96
N THR A 38 10.13 -9.96 5.11
CA THR A 38 10.00 -8.99 4.00
C THR A 38 8.83 -9.34 3.07
N ILE A 39 8.75 -10.59 2.61
CA ILE A 39 7.64 -11.06 1.76
C ILE A 39 6.30 -10.87 2.48
N GLY A 40 6.23 -11.22 3.77
CA GLY A 40 5.04 -10.99 4.59
C GLY A 40 4.63 -9.51 4.65
N PHE A 41 5.58 -8.60 4.83
CA PHE A 41 5.32 -7.16 4.85
C PHE A 41 4.90 -6.59 3.49
N VAL A 42 5.45 -7.11 2.39
CA VAL A 42 5.01 -6.73 1.02
C VAL A 42 3.55 -7.14 0.79
N LEU A 43 3.19 -8.38 1.14
CA LEU A 43 1.80 -8.87 1.03
C LEU A 43 0.86 -8.08 1.94
N PHE A 44 1.30 -7.75 3.16
CA PHE A 44 0.54 -6.93 4.09
C PHE A 44 0.34 -5.50 3.57
N GLY A 45 1.37 -4.89 2.97
CA GLY A 45 1.27 -3.58 2.33
C GLY A 45 0.30 -3.57 1.14
N ALA A 46 0.27 -4.64 0.35
CA ALA A 46 -0.70 -4.82 -0.74
C ALA A 46 -2.15 -4.91 -0.20
N LEU A 47 -2.36 -5.66 0.89
CA LEU A 47 -3.66 -5.77 1.54
C LEU A 47 -4.15 -4.41 2.07
N LEU A 48 -3.29 -3.66 2.75
CA LEU A 48 -3.62 -2.33 3.26
C LEU A 48 -3.92 -1.35 2.11
N SER A 49 -3.14 -1.38 1.04
CA SER A 49 -3.40 -0.58 -0.16
C SER A 49 -4.77 -0.88 -0.76
N TYR A 50 -5.14 -2.16 -0.88
CA TYR A 50 -6.46 -2.58 -1.35
C TYR A 50 -7.59 -2.11 -0.43
N LEU A 51 -7.42 -2.20 0.89
CA LEU A 51 -8.41 -1.70 1.87
C LEU A 51 -8.58 -0.19 1.78
N VAL A 52 -7.49 0.56 1.66
CA VAL A 52 -7.50 2.02 1.49
C VAL A 52 -8.18 2.41 0.19
N TYR A 53 -7.92 1.68 -0.89
CA TYR A 53 -8.62 1.88 -2.16
C TYR A 53 -10.13 1.63 -2.02
N LYS A 54 -10.52 0.49 -1.44
CA LYS A 54 -11.93 0.09 -1.29
C LYS A 54 -12.71 1.06 -0.41
N THR A 55 -12.14 1.50 0.71
CA THR A 55 -12.79 2.44 1.64
C THR A 55 -12.90 3.87 1.08
N ASN A 56 -11.98 4.29 0.20
CA ASN A 56 -12.02 5.63 -0.39
C ASN A 56 -12.72 5.67 -1.76
N ARG A 57 -13.15 4.54 -2.32
CA ARG A 57 -13.91 4.50 -3.58
C ARG A 57 -15.36 4.92 -3.28
N PRO A 58 -15.90 5.96 -3.94
CA PRO A 58 -17.33 6.22 -3.86
C PRO A 58 -18.06 5.00 -4.46
N ASN A 59 -18.98 4.43 -3.67
CA ASN A 59 -19.81 3.29 -4.05
C ASN A 59 -20.75 3.68 -5.20
#